data_AF-A0A1K1SEC8-F1
#
_entry.id   AF-A0A1K1SEC8-F1
#
_cell.length_a   1.000
_cell.length_b   1.000
_cell.length_c   1.000
_cell.angle_alpha   90.00
_cell.angle_beta   90.00
_cell.angle_gamma   90.00
#
_symmetry.space_group_name_H-M   'P 1'
#
loop_
_entity.id
_entity.type
_entity.pdbx_description
1 polymer ?
#
loop_
_entity_poly.entity_id
_entity_poly.type
_entity_poly.pdbx_seq_one_letter_code
_entity_poly.pdbx_strand_id
1 'polypeptide(L)'
;MTKQSKPTKATDVKRGRKVKTIEGLREDIQSKCLSIKSIMDSGNLKKMRELEPLFSKAMADELGVNHGRFLDKLRNPIKFSLKDLHRFAYYVGSIPEKFTDQANHEIKTDKDLASKLHKFKDIQDMKQYNAEL
;
A
#
# COMPACT_ATOMS: atom_id res chain seq x y z
N MET A 1 -5.91 -60.19 -34.32
CA MET A 1 -6.65 -58.91 -34.29
C MET A 1 -6.15 -58.07 -33.13
N THR A 2 -5.92 -56.81 -33.44
CA THR A 2 -5.38 -55.69 -32.67
C THR A 2 -6.15 -55.37 -31.39
N LYS A 3 -5.44 -54.87 -30.36
CA LYS A 3 -5.62 -53.48 -29.89
C LYS A 3 -4.50 -53.08 -28.93
N GLN A 4 -3.64 -52.18 -29.44
CA GLN A 4 -2.68 -51.39 -28.69
C GLN A 4 -3.44 -50.43 -27.76
N SER A 5 -3.14 -50.46 -26.46
CA SER A 5 -3.54 -49.43 -25.52
C SER A 5 -2.65 -48.19 -25.69
N LYS A 6 -3.24 -47.13 -26.24
CA LYS A 6 -2.59 -45.81 -26.38
C LYS A 6 -2.29 -45.22 -24.99
N PRO A 7 -1.14 -44.55 -24.80
CA PRO A 7 -0.86 -43.83 -23.56
C PRO A 7 -1.77 -42.59 -23.48
N THR A 8 -2.44 -42.46 -22.33
CA THR A 8 -3.29 -41.32 -21.98
C THR A 8 -2.44 -40.05 -22.00
N LYS A 9 -2.82 -39.11 -22.87
CA LYS A 9 -2.18 -37.79 -22.99
C LYS A 9 -2.18 -37.10 -21.63
N ALA A 10 -1.00 -36.68 -21.20
CA ALA A 10 -0.82 -35.72 -20.11
C ALA A 10 -1.64 -34.46 -20.43
N THR A 11 -2.65 -34.18 -19.60
CA THR A 11 -3.38 -32.92 -19.65
C THR A 11 -2.47 -31.82 -19.14
N ASP A 12 -2.11 -30.90 -20.02
CA ASP A 12 -1.49 -29.61 -19.72
C ASP A 12 -2.22 -28.93 -18.55
N VAL A 13 -1.62 -28.95 -17.36
CA VAL A 13 -2.07 -28.13 -16.24
C VAL A 13 -1.68 -26.69 -16.55
N LYS A 14 -2.58 -25.99 -17.24
CA LYS A 14 -2.58 -24.53 -17.29
C LYS A 14 -2.41 -24.04 -15.85
N ARG A 15 -1.35 -23.26 -15.58
CA ARG A 15 -1.02 -22.70 -14.26
C ARG A 15 -2.17 -21.81 -13.76
N GLY A 16 -3.20 -22.46 -13.23
CA GLY A 16 -4.33 -21.81 -12.59
C GLY A 16 -3.82 -21.13 -11.34
N ARG A 17 -4.09 -19.83 -11.22
CA ARG A 17 -3.89 -19.06 -10.00
C ARG A 17 -4.53 -19.85 -8.85
N LYS A 18 -3.71 -20.42 -7.94
CA LYS A 18 -4.23 -21.06 -6.73
C LYS A 18 -5.06 -20.01 -5.98
N VAL A 19 -6.38 -20.15 -6.03
CA VAL A 19 -7.31 -19.29 -5.30
C VAL A 19 -7.13 -19.66 -3.83
N LYS A 20 -6.62 -18.73 -3.01
CA LYS A 20 -6.56 -18.92 -1.56
C LYS A 20 -7.98 -19.09 -1.02
N THR A 21 -8.17 -19.97 -0.06
CA THR A 21 -9.42 -20.03 0.73
C THR A 21 -9.62 -18.74 1.50
N ILE A 22 -10.85 -18.46 1.96
CA ILE A 22 -11.14 -17.27 2.76
C ILE A 22 -10.31 -17.29 4.06
N GLU A 23 -10.18 -18.47 4.67
CA GLU A 23 -9.39 -18.70 5.88
C GLU A 23 -7.92 -18.41 5.63
N GLY A 24 -7.35 -18.93 4.54
CA GLY A 24 -5.95 -18.68 4.18
C GLY A 24 -5.67 -17.22 3.78
N LEU A 25 -6.70 -16.49 3.32
CA LEU A 25 -6.60 -15.04 3.10
C LEU A 25 -6.57 -14.28 4.42
N ARG A 26 -7.44 -14.63 5.37
CA ARG A 26 -7.48 -14.03 6.71
C ARG A 26 -6.18 -14.25 7.47
N GLU A 27 -5.62 -15.46 7.44
CA GLU A 27 -4.34 -15.77 8.06
C GLU A 27 -3.18 -14.95 7.45
N ASP A 28 -3.16 -14.84 6.12
CA ASP A 28 -2.16 -14.03 5.40
C ASP A 28 -2.25 -12.54 5.76
N ILE A 29 -3.47 -11.99 5.85
CA ILE A 29 -3.71 -10.62 6.28
C ILE A 29 -3.26 -10.43 7.72
N GLN A 30 -3.66 -11.33 8.63
CA GLN A 30 -3.30 -11.24 10.05
C GLN A 30 -1.78 -11.28 10.24
N SER A 31 -1.09 -12.19 9.54
CA SER A 31 0.36 -12.27 9.55
C SER A 31 1.02 -10.96 9.09
N LYS A 32 0.53 -10.36 8.00
CA LYS A 32 1.04 -9.08 7.49
C LYS A 32 0.77 -7.91 8.43
N CYS A 33 -0.42 -7.85 9.03
CA CYS A 33 -0.74 -6.85 10.05
C CYS A 33 0.21 -6.96 11.24
N LEU A 34 0.50 -8.17 11.72
CA LEU A 34 1.48 -8.40 12.80
C LEU A 34 2.88 -7.96 12.40
N SER A 35 3.33 -8.25 11.17
CA SER A 35 4.63 -7.79 10.67
C SER A 35 4.71 -6.26 10.60
N ILE A 36 3.69 -5.60 10.05
CA ILE A 36 3.64 -4.13 9.98
C ILE A 36 3.65 -3.54 11.41
N LYS A 37 2.82 -4.06 12.31
CA LYS A 37 2.78 -3.62 13.69
C LYS A 37 4.15 -3.75 14.37
N SER A 38 4.81 -4.90 14.23
CA SER A 38 6.14 -5.13 14.81
C SER A 38 7.18 -4.16 14.27
N ILE A 39 7.18 -3.90 12.95
CA ILE A 39 8.07 -2.92 12.32
C ILE A 39 7.85 -1.54 12.91
N MET A 40 6.60 -1.08 12.97
CA MET A 40 6.24 0.21 13.56
C MET A 40 6.61 0.30 15.04
N ASP A 41 6.35 -0.76 15.80
CA ASP A 41 6.58 -0.79 17.24
C ASP A 41 8.07 -0.80 17.60
N SER A 42 8.90 -1.37 16.73
CA SER A 42 10.36 -1.38 16.89
C SER A 42 11.04 -0.04 16.62
N GLY A 43 10.35 0.90 15.94
CA GLY A 43 10.94 2.18 15.51
C GLY A 43 12.01 2.04 14.41
N ASN A 44 12.17 0.86 13.82
CA ASN A 44 13.20 0.59 12.80
C ASN A 44 12.78 0.96 11.37
N LEU A 45 11.53 1.41 11.17
CA LEU A 45 11.04 1.81 9.86
C LEU A 45 11.77 3.09 9.42
N LYS A 46 12.50 3.05 8.29
CA LYS A 46 13.17 4.26 7.78
C LYS A 46 12.28 5.04 6.82
N LYS A 47 11.51 4.33 5.99
CA LYS A 47 10.58 4.92 5.03
C LYS A 47 9.25 4.18 4.99
N MET A 48 8.15 4.92 4.83
CA MET A 48 6.80 4.36 4.67
C MET A 48 6.72 3.36 3.51
N ARG A 49 7.53 3.54 2.47
CA ARG A 49 7.62 2.65 1.32
C ARG A 49 8.00 1.21 1.70
N GLU A 50 8.71 0.99 2.79
CA GLU A 50 9.12 -0.35 3.23
C GLU A 50 7.93 -1.22 3.64
N LEU A 51 6.76 -0.63 3.92
CA LEU A 51 5.52 -1.35 4.21
C LEU A 51 4.81 -1.84 2.93
N GLU A 52 5.19 -1.36 1.74
CA GLU A 52 4.56 -1.70 0.47
C GLU A 52 4.48 -3.22 0.19
N PRO A 53 5.53 -4.03 0.41
CA PRO A 53 5.47 -5.48 0.18
C PRO A 53 4.49 -6.20 1.11
N LEU A 54 4.20 -5.62 2.26
CA LEU A 54 3.28 -6.17 3.26
C LEU A 54 1.84 -5.74 2.99
N PHE A 55 1.62 -4.66 2.24
CA PHE A 55 0.28 -4.17 1.93
C PHE A 55 -0.32 -4.86 0.69
N SER A 56 -1.08 -5.93 0.93
CA SER A 56 -1.69 -6.71 -0.14
C SER A 56 -2.99 -6.08 -0.68
N LYS A 57 -3.42 -6.54 -1.87
CA LYS A 57 -4.72 -6.13 -2.43
C LYS A 57 -5.88 -6.49 -1.49
N ALA A 58 -5.84 -7.67 -0.88
CA ALA A 58 -6.89 -8.11 0.05
C ALA A 58 -7.01 -7.20 1.27
N MET A 59 -5.88 -6.70 1.79
CA MET A 59 -5.88 -5.70 2.86
C MET A 59 -6.49 -4.38 2.39
N ALA A 60 -6.20 -3.95 1.17
CA ALA A 60 -6.81 -2.75 0.61
C ALA A 60 -8.34 -2.90 0.47
N ASP A 61 -8.79 -4.07 0.03
CA ASP A 61 -10.21 -4.40 -0.11
C ASP A 61 -10.90 -4.40 1.28
N GLU A 62 -10.31 -5.00 2.32
CA GLU A 62 -10.82 -4.94 3.71
C GLU A 62 -10.80 -3.53 4.30
N LEU A 63 -9.74 -2.76 4.05
CA LEU A 63 -9.61 -1.38 4.51
C LEU A 63 -10.58 -0.45 3.76
N GLY A 64 -11.16 -0.89 2.64
CA GLY A 64 -12.07 -0.11 1.80
C GLY A 64 -11.35 1.00 1.01
N VAL A 65 -10.11 0.74 0.58
CA VAL A 65 -9.28 1.72 -0.15
C VAL A 65 -8.83 1.14 -1.49
N ASN A 66 -8.51 2.02 -2.45
CA ASN A 66 -7.89 1.58 -3.68
C ASN A 66 -6.41 1.21 -3.42
N HIS A 67 -6.04 -0.05 -3.73
CA HIS A 67 -4.69 -0.58 -3.51
C HIS A 67 -3.60 0.30 -4.12
N GLY A 68 -3.70 0.63 -5.42
CA GLY A 68 -2.69 1.43 -6.11
C GLY A 68 -2.54 2.85 -5.54
N ARG A 69 -3.66 3.52 -5.22
CA ARG A 69 -3.62 4.84 -4.56
C ARG A 69 -3.01 4.77 -3.17
N PHE A 70 -3.25 3.70 -2.43
CA PHE A 70 -2.66 3.52 -1.10
C PHE A 70 -1.15 3.26 -1.19
N LEU A 71 -0.70 2.44 -2.15
CA LEU A 71 0.73 2.24 -2.41
C LEU A 71 1.43 3.54 -2.82
N ASP A 72 0.78 4.39 -3.62
CA ASP A 72 1.30 5.70 -3.96
C ASP A 72 1.48 6.61 -2.72
N LYS A 73 0.58 6.51 -1.73
CA LYS A 73 0.75 7.20 -0.44
C LYS A 73 1.92 6.64 0.38
N LEU A 74 2.10 5.31 0.41
CA LEU A 74 3.28 4.70 1.07
C LEU A 74 4.60 5.18 0.44
N ARG A 75 4.62 5.39 -0.88
CA ARG A 75 5.80 5.94 -1.59
C ARG A 75 5.95 7.45 -1.46
N ASN A 76 4.86 8.17 -1.22
CA ASN A 76 4.81 9.63 -1.11
C ASN A 76 4.00 10.05 0.13
N PRO A 77 4.62 10.07 1.32
CA PRO A 77 3.91 10.27 2.58
C PRO A 77 3.09 11.56 2.67
N ILE A 78 3.47 12.61 1.92
CA ILE A 78 2.72 13.88 1.81
C ILE A 78 1.28 13.71 1.31
N LYS A 79 0.97 12.57 0.66
CA LYS A 79 -0.37 12.25 0.15
C LYS A 79 -1.27 11.56 1.18
N PHE A 80 -0.74 11.19 2.34
CA PHE A 80 -1.56 10.68 3.42
C PHE A 80 -2.36 11.83 4.05
N SER A 81 -3.67 11.61 4.19
CA SER A 81 -4.44 12.38 5.16
C SER A 81 -4.25 11.78 6.55
N LEU A 82 -4.50 12.59 7.59
CA LEU A 82 -4.52 12.11 8.97
C LEU A 82 -5.47 10.91 9.14
N LYS A 83 -6.64 10.97 8.49
CA LYS A 83 -7.62 9.87 8.49
C LYS A 83 -7.04 8.58 7.93
N ASP A 84 -6.25 8.64 6.87
CA ASP A 84 -5.64 7.45 6.27
C ASP A 84 -4.66 6.78 7.24
N LEU A 85 -3.80 7.57 7.90
CA LEU A 85 -2.80 7.07 8.84
C LEU A 85 -3.46 6.43 10.07
N HIS A 86 -4.46 7.09 10.65
CA HIS A 86 -5.22 6.53 11.78
C HIS A 86 -5.94 5.25 11.40
N ARG A 87 -6.66 5.25 10.27
CA ARG A 87 -7.40 4.07 9.82
C ARG A 87 -6.46 2.89 9.56
N PHE A 88 -5.29 3.15 8.95
CA PHE A 88 -4.30 2.11 8.71
C PHE A 88 -3.69 1.58 10.01
N ALA A 89 -3.34 2.47 10.95
CA ALA A 89 -2.81 2.09 12.26
C ALA A 89 -3.78 1.20 13.03
N TYR A 90 -5.06 1.58 13.10
CA TYR A 90 -6.08 0.76 13.75
C TYR A 90 -6.29 -0.58 13.05
N TYR A 91 -6.27 -0.60 11.71
CA TYR A 91 -6.41 -1.83 10.95
C TYR A 91 -5.28 -2.84 11.23
N VAL A 92 -4.04 -2.37 11.39
CA VAL A 92 -2.90 -3.24 11.73
C VAL A 92 -2.73 -3.47 13.24
N GLY A 93 -3.55 -2.84 14.08
CA GLY A 93 -3.52 -2.96 15.53
C GLY A 93 -2.33 -2.25 16.20
N SER A 94 -1.85 -1.15 15.60
CA SER A 94 -0.78 -0.29 16.13
C SER A 94 -1.33 1.08 16.55
N ILE A 95 -0.45 1.93 17.08
CA ILE A 95 -0.77 3.25 17.63
C ILE A 95 -0.65 4.30 16.51
N PRO A 96 -1.70 5.10 16.21
CA PRO A 96 -1.70 6.09 15.11
C PRO A 96 -0.54 7.08 15.11
N GLU A 97 -0.09 7.47 16.30
CA GLU A 97 1.01 8.40 16.53
C GLU A 97 2.29 7.89 15.88
N LYS A 98 2.58 6.58 15.94
CA LYS A 98 3.79 6.00 15.32
C LYS A 98 3.81 6.17 13.80
N PHE A 99 2.65 6.01 13.15
CA PHE A 99 2.51 6.22 11.71
C PHE A 99 2.66 7.69 11.33
N THR A 100 2.05 8.56 12.13
CA THR A 100 2.08 10.01 11.92
C THR A 100 3.49 10.56 12.12
N ASP A 101 4.16 10.16 13.19
CA ASP A 101 5.53 10.56 13.50
C ASP A 101 6.50 10.06 12.44
N GLN A 102 6.37 8.82 11.98
CA GLN A 102 7.21 8.29 10.91
C GLN A 102 7.00 9.06 9.60
N ALA A 103 5.75 9.27 9.19
CA ALA A 103 5.44 10.02 7.97
C ALA A 103 5.99 11.45 8.06
N ASN A 104 5.80 12.12 9.20
CA ASN A 104 6.33 13.46 9.44
C ASN A 104 7.86 13.48 9.46
N HIS A 105 8.50 12.49 10.05
CA HIS A 105 9.95 12.36 10.07
C HIS A 105 10.51 12.22 8.66
N GLU A 106 9.91 11.35 7.84
CA GLU A 106 10.30 11.17 6.44
C GLU A 106 10.12 12.47 5.63
N ILE A 107 8.98 13.17 5.80
CA ILE A 107 8.73 14.45 5.12
C ILE A 107 9.75 15.52 5.53
N LYS A 108 10.10 15.60 6.82
CA LYS A 108 11.07 16.58 7.34
C LYS A 108 12.49 16.31 6.85
N THR A 109 12.86 15.05 6.67
CA THR A 109 14.22 14.65 6.30
C THR A 109 14.43 14.59 4.78
N ASP A 110 13.37 14.33 4.01
CA ASP A 110 13.41 14.33 2.55
C ASP A 110 13.12 15.73 1.98
N LYS A 111 14.17 16.39 1.46
CA LYS A 111 14.09 17.73 0.88
C LYS A 111 13.12 17.81 -0.31
N ASP A 112 12.97 16.75 -1.10
CA ASP A 112 12.06 16.74 -2.24
C ASP A 112 10.61 16.72 -1.76
N LEU A 113 10.28 15.87 -0.78
CA LEU A 113 8.95 15.84 -0.17
C LEU A 113 8.58 17.18 0.48
N ALA A 114 9.50 17.76 1.25
CA ALA A 114 9.30 19.08 1.85
C ALA A 114 9.10 20.16 0.77
N SER A 115 9.93 20.16 -0.29
CA SER A 115 9.81 21.14 -1.38
C SER A 115 8.46 21.07 -2.09
N LYS A 116 7.89 19.86 -2.26
CA LYS A 116 6.57 19.67 -2.86
C LYS A 116 5.46 20.30 -2.03
N LEU A 117 5.59 20.32 -0.70
CA LEU A 117 4.63 20.96 0.20
C LEU A 117 4.71 22.49 0.18
N HIS A 118 5.88 23.04 -0.14
CA HIS A 118 6.10 24.50 -0.25
C HIS A 118 5.83 25.06 -1.65
N LYS A 119 5.45 24.23 -2.62
CA LYS A 119 5.04 24.68 -3.96
C LYS A 119 3.61 25.19 -3.93
N PHE A 120 3.46 26.47 -3.65
CA PHE A 120 2.20 27.18 -3.79
C PHE A 120 2.05 27.74 -5.21
N LYS A 121 0.81 27.82 -5.70
CA LYS A 121 0.53 28.56 -6.94
C LYS A 121 0.48 30.03 -6.60
N ASP A 122 1.09 30.88 -7.44
CA ASP A 122 0.87 32.31 -7.33
C ASP A 122 -0.60 32.63 -7.69
N ILE A 123 -1.16 33.67 -7.07
CA ILE A 123 -2.49 34.16 -7.41
C ILE A 123 -2.50 34.66 -8.86
N GLN A 124 -1.39 35.27 -9.31
CA GLN A 124 -1.22 35.72 -10.69
C GLN A 124 -1.22 34.56 -11.70
N ASP A 125 -0.82 33.35 -11.29
CA ASP A 125 -0.85 32.16 -12.14
C ASP A 125 -2.26 31.53 -12.26
N MET A 126 -3.26 32.06 -11.54
CA MET A 126 -4.61 31.53 -11.59
C MET A 126 -5.30 31.92 -12.90
N LYS A 127 -5.91 30.92 -13.57
CA LYS A 127 -6.58 31.07 -14.88
C LYS A 127 -7.57 32.22 -14.96
N GLN A 128 -8.19 32.61 -13.84
CA GLN A 128 -9.14 33.72 -13.75
C GLN A 128 -8.51 35.10 -13.98
N TYR A 129 -7.20 35.24 -13.76
CA TYR A 129 -6.45 36.49 -14.00
C TYR A 129 -5.58 36.44 -15.27
N ASN A 130 -5.43 35.25 -15.87
CA ASN A 130 -4.73 35.04 -17.15
C ASN A 130 -5.69 34.93 -18.35
N ALA A 131 -6.95 35.34 -18.19
CA ALA A 131 -7.98 35.27 -19.24
C ALA A 131 -7.98 36.48 -20.19
N GLU A 132 -7.11 37.48 -19.98
CA GLU A 132 -7.00 38.67 -20.81
C GLU A 132 -5.53 38.97 -21.15
N LEU A 133 -4.94 38.14 -22.03
CA LEU A 133 -3.78 38.48 -22.87
C LEU A 133 -3.77 37.57 -24.11
#